data_AF-A0A1F6MQM3-F1
#
_entry.id   AF-A0A1F6MQM3-F1
#
_cell.length_a   1.000
_cell.length_b   1.000
_cell.length_c   1.000
_cell.angle_alpha   90.00
_cell.angle_beta   90.00
_cell.angle_gamma   90.00
#
_symmetry.space_group_name_H-M   'P 1'
#
loop_
_entity.id
_entity.type
_entity.pdbx_description
1 polymer ?
#
loop_
_entity_poly.entity_id
_entity_poly.type
_entity_poly.pdbx_seq_one_letter_code
_entity_poly.pdbx_strand_id
1 'polypeptide(L)' 'MIVELDGSVHEDDGVYKKDLKREKDLEKLSYKILRYNNQWVYKDIQSIWWGIVEECKKRVEELKRG' A
#
# COMPACT_ATOMS: atom_id res chain seq x y z
N MET A 1 -1.65 8.89 1.93
CA MET A 1 -1.59 7.55 1.31
C MET A 1 -0.20 7.37 0.75
N ILE A 2 0.38 6.18 0.89
CA ILE A 2 1.69 5.82 0.36
C ILE A 2 1.51 4.62 -0.57
N VAL A 3 2.10 4.64 -1.76
CA VAL A 3 2.07 3.51 -2.70
C VAL A 3 3.48 2.94 -2.82
N GLU A 4 3.63 1.64 -2.57
CA GLU A 4 4.91 0.94 -2.59
C GLU A 4 4.91 -0.15 -3.65
N LEU A 5 6.02 -0.26 -4.38
CA LEU A 5 6.28 -1.36 -5.31
C LEU A 5 7.28 -2.32 -4.69
N ASP A 6 6.85 -3.57 -4.51
CA ASP A 6 7.65 -4.63 -3.89
C ASP A 6 8.17 -5.59 -4.96
N GLY A 7 9.50 -5.75 -5.01
CA GLY A 7 10.23 -6.47 -6.05
C GLY A 7 10.15 -7.99 -5.99
N SER A 8 9.48 -8.57 -4.99
CA SER A 8 9.59 -9.99 -4.66
C SER A 8 11.03 -10.39 -4.32
N VAL A 9 11.69 -9.61 -3.47
CA VAL A 9 12.88 -10.08 -2.76
C VAL A 9 12.60 -9.77 -1.30
N HIS A 10 12.36 -10.82 -0.52
CA HIS A 10 12.73 -11.01 0.88
C HIS A 10 11.77 -12.00 1.54
N GLU A 11 11.90 -13.28 1.17
CA GLU A 11 11.68 -14.40 2.10
C GLU A 11 12.80 -14.39 3.16
N ASP A 12 12.90 -13.30 3.92
CA ASP A 12 13.93 -13.13 4.94
C ASP A 12 13.24 -12.63 6.22
N ASP A 13 13.22 -13.47 7.25
CA ASP A 13 12.51 -13.25 8.52
C ASP A 13 12.89 -11.92 9.21
N GLY A 14 14.03 -11.32 8.83
CA GLY A 14 14.47 -10.00 9.27
C GLY A 14 13.69 -8.82 8.67
N VAL A 15 13.13 -8.97 7.47
CA VAL A 15 12.32 -7.94 6.79
C VAL A 15 10.92 -7.89 7.35
N TYR A 16 10.34 -9.04 7.70
CA TYR A 16 9.00 -9.14 8.31
C TYR A 16 8.88 -8.29 9.58
N LYS A 17 9.86 -8.35 10.50
CA LYS A 17 9.84 -7.55 11.73
C LYS A 17 10.00 -6.05 11.50
N LYS A 18 10.75 -5.64 10.47
CA LYS A 18 10.91 -4.23 10.10
C LYS A 18 9.66 -3.68 9.41
N ASP A 19 9.04 -4.47 8.53
CA ASP A 19 7.77 -4.13 7.89
C ASP A 19 6.64 -4.03 8.91
N LEU A 20 6.53 -4.97 9.86
CA LEU A 20 5.51 -4.92 10.91
C LEU A 20 5.65 -3.70 11.83
N LYS A 21 6.88 -3.25 12.08
CA LYS A 21 7.13 -2.02 12.84
C LYS A 21 6.78 -0.79 12.01
N ARG A 22 7.19 -0.76 10.74
CA ARG A 22 6.90 0.35 9.82
C ARG A 22 5.40 0.50 9.59
N GLU A 23 4.68 -0.60 9.41
CA GLU A 23 3.24 -0.64 9.21
C GLU A 23 2.50 -0.12 10.45
N LYS A 24 2.86 -0.59 11.65
CA LYS A 24 2.29 -0.09 12.91
C LYS A 24 2.57 1.40 13.17
N ASP A 25 3.76 1.88 12.81
CA ASP A 25 4.13 3.28 12.98
C ASP A 25 3.40 4.18 11.97
N LEU A 26 3.17 3.71 10.74
CA LEU A 26 2.43 4.44 9.71
C LEU A 26 0.91 4.40 9.91
N GLU A 27 0.37 3.30 10.44
CA GLU A 27 -1.04 3.19 10.85
C GLU A 27 -1.38 4.19 11.96
N LYS A 28 -0.48 4.34 12.95
CA LYS A 28 -0.63 5.36 14.01
C LYS A 28 -0.66 6.79 13.47
N LEU A 29 -0.02 7.03 12.32
CA LEU A 29 -0.02 8.32 11.63
C LEU A 29 -1.20 8.48 10.66
N SER A 30 -2.18 7.56 10.68
CA SER A 30 -3.36 7.55 9.79
C SER A 30 -3.00 7.50 8.29
N TYR A 31 -1.81 7.00 7.95
CA TYR A 31 -1.40 6.78 6.56
C TYR A 31 -1.77 5.36 6.13
N LYS A 32 -2.59 5.26 5.09
CA LYS A 32 -2.84 4.02 4.36
C LYS A 32 -1.66 3.71 3.43
N ILE A 33 -1.16 2.48 3.49
CA ILE A 33 -0.14 1.94 2.57
C ILE A 33 -0.82 1.00 1.57
N LEU A 34 -0.56 1.19 0.28
CA LEU A 34 -0.94 0.27 -0.79
C LEU A 34 0.33 -0.35 -1.37
N ARG A 35 0.51 -1.66 -1.21
CA ARG A 35 1.68 -2.38 -1.71
C ARG A 35 1.29 -3.21 -2.93
N TYR A 36 2.03 -3.05 -4.02
CA TYR A 36 1.85 -3.84 -5.23
C TYR A 36 3.13 -4.59 -5.57
N ASN A 37 2.99 -5.84 -6.00
CA ASN A 37 4.11 -6.63 -6.50
C ASN A 37 4.57 -6.07 -7.86
N ASN A 38 5.87 -5.97 -8.09
CA ASN A 38 6.45 -5.51 -9.36
C ASN A 38 5.94 -6.32 -10.56
N GLN A 39 5.72 -7.62 -10.41
CA GLN A 39 5.19 -8.47 -11.47
C GLN A 39 3.77 -8.07 -11.89
N TRP A 40 2.97 -7.53 -10.96
CA TRP A 40 1.62 -7.07 -11.28
C TRP A 40 1.64 -5.82 -12.14
N VAL A 41 2.64 -4.94 -11.96
CA VAL A 41 2.82 -3.75 -12.80
C VAL A 41 3.03 -4.14 -14.25
N TYR A 42 3.87 -5.15 -14.50
CA TYR A 42 4.15 -5.63 -15.86
C TYR A 42 2.99 -6.42 -16.47
N LYS A 43 2.16 -7.08 -15.66
CA LYS A 43 1.04 -7.90 -16.13
C LYS A 43 -0.23 -7.09 -16.37
N ASP A 44 -0.56 -6.18 -15.46
CA ASP A 44 -1.80 -5.44 -15.49
C ASP A 44 -1.71 -4.14 -14.66
N ILE A 45 -1.08 -3.13 -15.25
CA ILE A 45 -0.99 -1.80 -14.65
C ILE A 45 -2.36 -1.11 -14.50
N GLN A 46 -3.35 -1.48 -15.33
CA GLN A 46 -4.68 -0.87 -15.27
C GLN A 46 -5.38 -1.25 -13.97
N SER A 47 -5.34 -2.52 -13.57
CA SER A 47 -5.89 -2.95 -12.29
C SER A 47 -5.24 -2.26 -11.09
N ILE A 48 -3.93 -2.01 -11.15
CA ILE A 48 -3.21 -1.24 -10.11
C ILE A 48 -3.74 0.19 -10.06
N TRP A 49 -3.83 0.86 -11.21
CA TRP A 49 -4.34 2.22 -11.31
C TRP A 49 -5.76 2.35 -10.74
N TRP A 50 -6.66 1.44 -11.11
CA TRP A 50 -8.02 1.39 -10.58
C TRP A 50 -8.05 1.21 -9.05
N GLY A 51 -7.21 0.32 -8.51
CA GLY A 51 -7.10 0.14 -7.07
C GLY A 51 -6.69 1.41 -6.34
N ILE A 52 -5.70 2.15 -6.87
CA ILE A 52 -5.25 3.43 -6.31
C ILE A 52 -6.37 4.48 -6.35
N VAL A 53 -7.06 4.61 -7.49
CA VAL A 53 -8.15 5.59 -7.66
C VAL A 53 -9.31 5.30 -6.71
N GLU A 54 -9.73 4.04 -6.58
CA GLU A 54 -10.83 3.66 -5.69
C GLU A 54 -10.49 3.92 -4.23
N GLU A 55 -9.25 3.67 -3.80
CA GLU A 55 -8.83 3.98 -2.44
C GLU A 55 -8.83 5.49 -2.16
N CYS A 56 -8.36 6.30 -3.12
CA CYS A 56 -8.44 7.76 -3.02
C CYS A 56 -9.88 8.25 -2.85
N LYS A 57 -10.83 7.70 -3.63
CA LYS A 57 -12.25 8.06 -3.54
C LYS A 57 -12.82 7.74 -2.16
N LYS A 58 -12.59 6.52 -1.67
CA LYS A 58 -13.03 6.10 -0.32
C LYS A 58 -12.52 7.07 0.75
N ARG A 59 -11.23 7.44 0.67
CA ARG A 59 -10.62 8.34 1.64
C ARG A 59 -11.23 9.75 1.61
N VAL A 60 -11.55 10.27 0.42
CA VAL A 60 -12.26 11.55 0.29
C VAL A 60 -13.64 11.46 0.93
N GLU A 61 -14.38 10.37 0.73
CA GLU A 61 -15.71 10.17 1.34
C GLU A 61 -15.65 10.03 2.86
N GLU A 62 -14.63 9.36 3.41
CA GLU A 62 -14.39 9.31 4.86
C GLU A 62 -14.14 10.70 5.46
N LEU A 63 -13.31 11.52 4.80
CA LEU A 63 -13.00 12.86 5.26
C LEU A 63 -14.19 13.83 5.17
N LYS A 64 -15.12 13.60 4.24
CA LYS A 64 -16.38 14.40 4.18
C LYS A 64 -17.35 14.09 5.32
N ARG A 65 -17.19 12.95 5.99
CA ARG A 65 -18.11 12.47 7.05
C ARG A 65 -17.62 12.81 8.47
N GLY A 66 -16.37 13.22 8.62
CA GLY A 66 -15.78 13.69 9.90
C GLY A 66 -15.75 15.20 9.96
#